data_AF-A0A168Q0R4-F1
#
_entry.id   AF-A0A168Q0R4-F1
#
_cell.length_a   1.000
_cell.length_b   1.000
_cell.length_c   1.000
_cell.angle_alpha   90.00
_cell.angle_beta   90.00
_cell.angle_gamma   90.00
#
_symmetry.space_group_name_H-M   'P 1'
#
loop_
_entity.id
_entity.type
_entity.pdbx_description
1 polymer ?
#
loop_
_entity_poly.entity_id
_entity_poly.type
_entity_poly.pdbx_seq_one_letter_code
_entity_poly.pdbx_strand_id
1 'polypeptide(L)'
;WHTLGKAIRMAQDIGLHRSCSNWDLPPSEIETRHRVFYACYVLDRLMGARAGKPLTILDRDFDTELPVAHEVYDDANDATPAGPSIYHSFIKLIKLSEILGRVLKALYA
;
A
#
# COMPACT_ATOMS: atom_id res chain seq x y z
N TRP A 1 1.83 15.11 9.39
CA TRP A 1 3.09 14.40 9.68
C TRP A 1 2.98 13.50 10.89
N HIS A 2 2.73 14.01 12.11
CA HIS A 2 2.67 13.17 13.32
C HIS A 2 1.64 12.04 13.28
N THR A 3 0.40 12.34 12.87
CA THR A 3 -0.66 11.32 12.76
C THR A 3 -0.30 10.23 11.75
N LEU A 4 0.22 10.63 10.58
CA LEU A 4 0.67 9.69 9.55
C LEU A 4 1.84 8.84 10.04
N GLY A 5 2.83 9.43 10.70
CA GLY A 5 3.95 8.67 11.25
C GLY A 5 3.51 7.65 12.32
N LYS A 6 2.47 7.94 13.10
CA LYS A 6 1.86 6.96 14.00
C LYS A 6 1.18 5.82 13.23
N ALA A 7 0.39 6.15 12.20
CA ALA A 7 -0.28 5.16 11.37
C ALA A 7 0.72 4.22 10.66
N ILE A 8 1.80 4.77 10.12
CA ILE A 8 2.87 3.98 9.46
C ILE A 8 3.52 3.02 10.46
N ARG A 9 3.87 3.50 11.67
CA ARG A 9 4.44 2.62 12.70
C ARG A 9 3.49 1.51 13.11
N MET A 10 2.22 1.83 13.35
CA MET A 10 1.20 0.81 13.65
C MET A 10 1.06 -0.21 12.52
N ALA A 11 1.07 0.23 11.25
CA ALA A 11 1.05 -0.65 10.09
C ALA A 11 2.28 -1.57 10.04
N GLN A 12 3.45 -1.04 10.43
CA GLN A 12 4.67 -1.83 10.54
C GLN A 12 4.64 -2.81 11.71
N ASP A 13 4.13 -2.40 12.87
CA ASP A 13 4.03 -3.21 14.10
C ASP A 13 3.19 -4.46 13.89
N ILE A 14 2.10 -4.37 13.11
CA ILE A 14 1.24 -5.51 12.77
C ILE A 14 1.67 -6.24 11.47
N GLY A 15 2.80 -5.85 10.88
CA GLY A 15 3.42 -6.55 9.75
C GLY A 15 2.85 -6.26 8.37
N LEU A 16 2.10 -5.16 8.15
CA LEU A 16 1.49 -4.88 6.83
C LEU A 16 2.51 -4.61 5.71
N HIS A 17 3.74 -4.26 6.07
CA HIS A 17 4.86 -4.05 5.16
C HIS A 17 5.53 -5.36 4.69
N ARG A 18 5.03 -6.50 5.15
CA ARG A 18 5.55 -7.83 4.83
C ARG A 18 4.64 -8.56 3.85
N SER A 19 5.25 -9.28 2.90
CA SER A 19 4.52 -10.23 2.06
C SER A 19 3.78 -11.26 2.93
N CYS A 20 2.49 -11.40 2.66
CA CYS A 20 1.62 -12.38 3.31
C CYS A 20 1.39 -13.64 2.44
N SER A 21 2.13 -13.80 1.34
CA SER A 21 1.95 -14.89 0.36
C SER A 21 2.04 -16.30 0.98
N ASN A 22 2.77 -16.46 2.09
CA ASN A 22 2.94 -17.74 2.79
C ASN A 22 2.15 -17.83 4.10
N TRP A 23 1.26 -16.89 4.38
CA TRP A 23 0.51 -16.84 5.63
C TRP A 23 -0.82 -17.56 5.45
N ASP A 24 -1.27 -18.25 6.50
CA ASP A 24 -2.58 -18.91 6.54
C ASP A 24 -3.67 -17.89 6.88
N LEU A 25 -3.94 -16.99 5.93
CA LEU A 25 -4.93 -15.92 6.05
C LEU A 25 -6.01 -16.03 4.96
N PRO A 26 -7.24 -15.59 5.25
CA PRO A 26 -8.28 -15.46 4.23
C PRO A 26 -7.83 -14.51 3.10
N PRO A 27 -8.12 -14.81 1.82
CA PRO A 27 -7.76 -13.94 0.69
C PRO A 27 -8.25 -12.50 0.83
N SER A 28 -9.45 -12.29 1.40
CA SER A 28 -10.00 -10.96 1.65
C SER A 28 -9.17 -10.15 2.66
N GLU A 29 -8.61 -10.84 3.67
CA GLU A 29 -7.74 -10.23 4.68
C GLU A 29 -6.39 -9.84 4.08
N ILE A 30 -5.79 -10.72 3.27
CA ILE A 30 -4.52 -10.45 2.55
C ILE A 30 -4.67 -9.17 1.71
N GLU A 31 -5.72 -9.08 0.92
CA GLU A 31 -5.96 -7.90 0.09
C GLU A 31 -6.24 -6.64 0.91
N THR A 32 -6.92 -6.76 2.04
CA THR A 32 -7.12 -5.64 2.96
C THR A 32 -5.79 -5.16 3.55
N ARG A 33 -4.89 -6.08 3.92
CA ARG A 33 -3.53 -5.75 4.40
C ARG A 33 -2.72 -5.01 3.32
N HIS A 34 -2.73 -5.49 2.09
CA HIS A 34 -2.09 -4.84 0.95
C HIS A 34 -2.61 -3.42 0.76
N ARG A 35 -3.94 -3.24 0.70
CA ARG A 35 -4.57 -1.94 0.50
C ARG A 35 -4.24 -0.94 1.62
N VAL A 36 -4.27 -1.36 2.88
CA VAL A 36 -3.98 -0.49 4.03
C VAL A 36 -2.50 -0.06 4.05
N PHE A 37 -1.58 -0.98 3.77
CA PHE A 37 -0.16 -0.63 3.66
C PHE A 37 0.07 0.41 2.56
N TYR A 38 -0.45 0.16 1.36
CA TYR A 38 -0.27 1.06 0.24
C TYR A 38 -0.99 2.41 0.40
N ALA A 39 -2.07 2.47 1.19
CA ALA A 39 -2.68 3.74 1.56
C ALA A 39 -1.72 4.59 2.41
N CYS A 40 -1.03 3.97 3.37
CA CYS A 40 0.01 4.64 4.16
C CYS A 40 1.18 5.09 3.28
N TYR A 41 1.62 4.22 2.35
CA TYR A 41 2.66 4.51 1.37
C TYR A 41 2.33 5.75 0.52
N VAL A 42 1.15 5.79 -0.11
CA VAL A 42 0.71 6.92 -0.94
C VAL A 42 0.68 8.21 -0.12
N LEU A 43 0.11 8.17 1.09
CA LEU A 43 0.03 9.33 1.98
C LEU A 43 1.41 9.86 2.38
N ASP A 44 2.39 8.97 2.63
CA ASP A 44 3.76 9.35 2.97
C ASP A 44 4.42 10.15 1.84
N ARG A 45 4.27 9.73 0.57
CA ARG A 45 4.82 10.47 -0.58
C ARG A 45 4.10 11.78 -0.84
N LEU A 46 2.77 11.78 -0.76
CA LEU A 46 1.98 13.01 -0.95
C LEU A 46 2.28 14.04 0.14
N MET A 47 2.50 13.61 1.38
CA MET A 47 2.91 14.49 2.47
C MET A 47 4.35 14.96 2.32
N GLY A 48 5.27 14.07 1.93
CA GLY A 48 6.66 14.39 1.63
C GLY A 48 6.77 15.48 0.56
N ALA A 49 6.02 15.34 -0.54
CA ALA A 49 5.96 16.31 -1.63
C ALA A 49 5.39 17.67 -1.20
N ARG A 50 4.31 17.67 -0.39
CA ARG A 50 3.68 18.93 0.05
C ARG A 50 4.50 19.69 1.08
N ALA A 51 5.21 19.00 1.96
CA ALA A 51 5.87 19.59 3.12
C ALA A 51 7.42 19.63 3.02
N GLY A 52 7.99 19.11 1.93
CA GLY A 52 9.43 18.96 1.76
C GLY A 52 10.08 18.11 2.85
N LYS A 53 9.37 17.08 3.33
CA LYS A 53 9.83 16.21 4.40
C LYS A 53 10.42 14.92 3.83
N PRO A 54 11.44 14.32 4.50
CA PRO A 54 11.95 13.02 4.09
C PRO A 54 10.85 11.96 4.17
N LEU A 55 10.91 10.98 3.29
CA LEU A 55 9.96 9.86 3.27
C LEU A 55 10.20 8.94 4.47
N THR A 56 9.12 8.41 5.05
CA THR A 56 9.18 7.48 6.17
C THR A 56 9.32 6.04 5.69
N ILE A 57 8.59 5.67 4.63
CA ILE A 57 8.64 4.34 4.04
C ILE A 57 9.64 4.37 2.90
N LEU A 58 10.69 3.55 2.92
CA LEU A 58 11.61 3.43 1.79
C LEU A 58 11.24 2.22 0.94
N ASP A 59 11.39 2.34 -0.38
CA ASP A 59 11.04 1.28 -1.34
C ASP A 59 11.81 -0.04 -1.14
N ARG A 60 12.89 -0.02 -0.33
CA ARG A 60 13.70 -1.21 0.01
C ARG A 60 13.29 -1.89 1.32
N ASP A 61 12.41 -1.27 2.11
CA ASP A 61 12.11 -1.69 3.48
C ASP A 61 10.79 -2.50 3.58
N PHE A 62 10.16 -2.82 2.45
CA PHE A 62 8.93 -3.61 2.40
C PHE A 62 8.91 -4.54 1.17
N ASP A 63 8.12 -5.60 1.26
CA ASP A 63 7.93 -6.60 0.20
C ASP A 63 6.45 -6.96 -0.03
N THR A 64 5.52 -6.16 0.48
CA THR A 64 4.07 -6.26 0.24
C THR A 64 3.74 -6.24 -1.26
N GLU A 65 2.91 -7.17 -1.73
CA GLU A 65 2.46 -7.20 -3.12
C GLU A 65 1.42 -6.11 -3.44
N LEU A 66 1.38 -5.66 -4.70
CA LEU A 66 0.34 -4.73 -5.15
C LEU A 66 -1.05 -5.35 -5.01
N PRO A 67 -2.06 -4.59 -4.53
CA PRO A 67 -3.41 -5.09 -4.40
C PRO A 67 -4.02 -5.40 -5.77
N VAL A 68 -4.96 -6.34 -5.81
CA VAL A 68 -5.73 -6.64 -7.00
C VAL A 68 -6.77 -5.56 -7.28
N ALA A 69 -7.23 -5.49 -8.54
CA ALA A 69 -8.07 -4.40 -8.98
C ALA A 69 -9.57 -4.57 -8.66
N HIS A 70 -9.98 -5.76 -8.22
CA HIS A 70 -11.37 -6.13 -7.88
C HIS A 70 -11.47 -6.53 -6.40
N GLU A 71 -12.68 -6.62 -5.86
CA GLU A 71 -12.88 -7.11 -4.49
C GLU A 71 -12.66 -8.63 -4.41
N VAL A 72 -12.04 -9.08 -3.33
CA VAL A 72 -11.77 -10.50 -3.07
C VAL A 72 -12.59 -10.94 -1.87
N TYR A 73 -13.37 -12.00 -2.06
CA TYR A 73 -14.20 -12.62 -1.03
C TYR A 73 -13.64 -13.99 -0.66
N ASP A 74 -13.91 -14.44 0.57
CA ASP A 74 -13.38 -15.70 1.09
C ASP A 74 -14.22 -16.93 0.66
N ASP A 75 -15.44 -16.71 0.17
CA ASP A 75 -16.36 -17.77 -0.21
C ASP A 75 -16.03 -18.35 -1.60
N ALA A 76 -15.64 -19.62 -1.63
CA ALA A 76 -15.31 -20.36 -2.87
C ALA A 76 -16.47 -20.49 -3.87
N ASN A 77 -17.72 -20.27 -3.44
CA ASN A 77 -18.90 -20.29 -4.32
C ASN A 77 -19.12 -18.97 -5.07
N ASP A 78 -18.44 -17.90 -4.67
CA ASP A 78 -18.50 -16.61 -5.36
C ASP A 78 -17.32 -16.46 -6.32
N ALA A 79 -17.12 -17.49 -7.15
CA ALA A 79 -16.31 -17.40 -8.36
C ALA A 79 -17.01 -16.50 -9.38
N THR A 80 -17.34 -15.28 -8.99
CA THR A 80 -17.82 -14.25 -9.89
C THR A 80 -16.67 -13.91 -10.85
N PRO A 81 -16.93 -13.83 -12.17
CA PRO A 81 -15.93 -13.35 -13.11
C PRO A 81 -15.46 -11.98 -12.63
N ALA A 82 -14.12 -11.81 -12.50
CA ALA A 82 -13.44 -10.65 -11.94
C ALA A 82 -14.37 -9.42 -11.85
N GLY A 83 -14.88 -9.16 -10.64
CA GLY A 83 -15.84 -8.10 -10.38
C GLY A 83 -15.36 -6.73 -10.87
N PRO A 84 -16.20 -5.69 -10.81
CA PRO A 84 -15.83 -4.36 -11.30
C PRO A 84 -14.49 -3.91 -10.71
N SER A 85 -13.67 -3.27 -11.55
CA SER A 85 -12.30 -2.88 -11.20
C SER A 85 -12.27 -1.64 -10.31
N ILE A 86 -12.79 -1.76 -9.09
CA ILE A 86 -12.99 -0.67 -8.12
C ILE A 86 -11.65 -0.07 -7.68
N TYR A 87 -10.60 -0.89 -7.55
CA TYR A 87 -9.28 -0.47 -7.08
C TYR A 87 -8.30 -0.08 -8.20
N HIS A 88 -8.74 -0.07 -9.46
CA HIS A 88 -7.86 0.27 -10.59
C HIS A 88 -7.19 1.64 -10.41
N SER A 89 -7.98 2.66 -10.07
CA SER A 89 -7.48 4.02 -9.82
C SER A 89 -6.50 4.07 -8.66
N PHE A 90 -6.74 3.28 -7.61
CA PHE A 90 -5.85 3.19 -6.45
C PHE A 90 -4.49 2.57 -6.84
N ILE A 91 -4.49 1.49 -7.63
CA ILE A 91 -3.25 0.88 -8.15
C ILE A 91 -2.46 1.89 -9.00
N LYS A 92 -3.14 2.67 -9.84
CA LYS A 92 -2.47 3.74 -10.63
C LYS A 92 -1.90 4.82 -9.72
N LEU A 93 -2.59 5.19 -8.64
CA LEU A 93 -2.11 6.15 -7.66
C LEU A 93 -0.87 5.67 -6.90
N ILE A 94 -0.78 4.36 -6.58
CA ILE A 94 0.41 3.74 -6.00
C ILE A 94 1.60 3.90 -6.96
N LYS A 95 1.43 3.52 -8.23
CA LYS A 95 2.49 3.64 -9.25
C LYS A 95 2.94 5.09 -9.47
N LEU A 96 2.01 6.04 -9.46
CA LEU A 96 2.36 7.46 -9.50
C LEU A 96 3.15 7.88 -8.26
N SER A 97 2.78 7.37 -7.08
CA SER A 97 3.47 7.65 -5.83
C SER A 97 4.88 7.05 -5.78
N GLU A 98 5.14 5.91 -6.43
CA GLU A 98 6.51 5.39 -6.62
C GLU A 98 7.38 6.35 -7.43
N ILE A 99 6.86 6.86 -8.55
CA ILE A 99 7.58 7.86 -9.36
C ILE A 99 7.83 9.11 -8.54
N LEU A 100 6.82 9.60 -7.82
CA LEU A 100 6.95 10.75 -6.92
C LEU A 100 8.03 10.51 -5.87
N GLY A 101 8.06 9.32 -5.25
CA GLY A 101 9.07 8.96 -4.25
C GLY A 101 10.49 9.02 -4.81
N ARG A 102 10.71 8.53 -6.05
CA ARG A 102 12.00 8.61 -6.74
C ARG A 102 12.41 10.06 -7.02
N VAL A 103 11.48 10.90 -7.46
CA VAL A 103 11.74 12.34 -7.71
C VAL A 103 12.08 13.05 -6.41
N LEU A 104 11.31 12.84 -5.34
CA LEU A 104 11.60 13.44 -4.03
C LEU A 104 12.96 13.02 -3.49
N LYS A 105 13.32 11.74 -3.64
CA LYS A 105 14.64 11.24 -3.26
C LYS A 105 15.75 11.92 -4.06
N ALA A 106 15.55 12.18 -5.34
CA ALA A 106 16.54 12.89 -6.17
C ALA A 106 16.67 14.38 -5.82
N LEU A 107 15.60 15.03 -5.36
CA LEU A 107 15.60 16.45 -4.99
C LEU A 107 16.16 16.73 -3.61
N TYR A 108 16.06 15.76 -2.68
CA TYR A 108 16.43 15.92 -1.28
C TYR A 108 17.62 15.04 -0.84
N ALA A 109 18.29 14.35 -1.77
CA ALA A 109 19.52 13.60 -1.51
C ALA A 109 20.77 14.41 -1.88
#